data_AF-A0A836CHF2-F1
#
_entry.id   AF-A0A836CHF2-F1
#
_cell.length_a   1.000
_cell.length_b   1.000
_cell.length_c   1.000
_cell.angle_alpha   90.00
_cell.angle_beta   90.00
_cell.angle_gamma   90.00
#
_symmetry.space_group_name_H-M   'P 1'
#
loop_
_entity.id
_entity.type
_entity.pdbx_description
1 polymer ?
#
loop_
_entity_poly.entity_id
_entity_poly.type
_entity_poly.pdbx_seq_one_letter_code
_entity_poly.pdbx_strand_id
1 'polypeptide(L)' 'EFSEEEISSAFRFIDLDRNGFIGAAEIRHILICMGELITDEEVDAMIALVDFDGDGQV' A
#
# COMPACT_ATOMS: atom_id res chain seq x y z
N GLU A 1 1.92 18.38 -5.72
CA GLU A 1 2.02 17.18 -6.55
C GLU A 1 3.32 16.49 -6.16
N PHE A 2 3.28 15.21 -5.81
CA PHE A 2 4.49 14.43 -5.53
C PHE A 2 5.21 14.13 -6.84
N SER A 3 6.54 14.19 -6.85
CA SER A 3 7.34 13.81 -8.02
C SER A 3 7.30 12.29 -8.26
N GLU A 4 7.50 11.86 -9.50
CA GLU A 4 7.61 10.43 -9.85
C GLU A 4 8.69 9.72 -9.00
N GLU A 5 9.77 10.42 -8.67
CA GLU A 5 10.86 9.91 -7.83
C GLU A 5 10.43 9.73 -6.38
N GLU A 6 9.63 10.66 -5.83
CA GLU A 6 9.05 10.54 -4.48
C GLU A 6 8.02 9.41 -4.41
N ILE A 7 7.16 9.31 -5.43
CA ILE A 7 6.18 8.22 -5.53
C ILE A 7 6.90 6.89 -5.66
N SER A 8 7.91 6.78 -6.53
CA SER A 8 8.67 5.54 -6.73
C SER A 8 9.51 5.15 -5.50
N SER A 9 10.03 6.12 -4.76
CA SER A 9 10.78 5.87 -3.52
C SER A 9 9.84 5.45 -2.40
N ALA A 10 8.66 6.06 -2.30
CA ALA A 10 7.62 5.62 -1.38
C ALA A 10 7.18 4.20 -1.72
N PHE A 11 6.89 3.90 -2.99
CA PHE A 11 6.48 2.57 -3.46
C PHE A 11 7.51 1.50 -3.09
N ARG A 12 8.79 1.76 -3.34
CA ARG A 12 9.90 0.86 -2.95
C ARG A 12 10.11 0.73 -1.45
N PHE A 13 9.62 1.67 -0.66
CA PHE A 13 9.64 1.58 0.79
C PHE A 13 8.46 0.76 1.32
N ILE A 14 7.35 0.70 0.59
CA ILE A 14 6.15 -0.10 0.93
C ILE A 14 6.29 -1.55 0.45
N ASP A 15 6.77 -1.76 -0.76
CA ASP A 15 7.03 -3.08 -1.37
C ASP A 15 8.18 -3.78 -0.63
N LEU A 16 7.82 -4.53 0.41
CA LEU A 16 8.74 -5.19 1.33
C LEU A 16 9.28 -6.48 0.73
N ASP A 17 8.47 -7.18 -0.06
CA ASP A 17 8.84 -8.43 -0.69
C ASP A 17 9.54 -8.25 -2.06
N ARG A 18 9.54 -7.02 -2.59
CA ARG A 18 10.13 -6.62 -3.88
C ARG A 18 9.51 -7.33 -5.07
N ASN A 19 8.22 -7.65 -4.98
CA ASN A 19 7.48 -8.25 -6.08
C ASN A 19 7.04 -7.19 -7.13
N GLY A 20 7.16 -5.89 -6.81
CA GLY A 20 6.79 -4.78 -7.68
C GLY A 20 5.33 -4.31 -7.54
N PHE A 21 4.59 -4.90 -6.60
CA PHE A 21 3.21 -4.63 -6.23
C PHE A 21 3.17 -4.31 -4.74
N ILE A 22 2.12 -3.62 -4.31
CA ILE A 22 1.85 -3.34 -2.91
C ILE A 22 0.61 -4.14 -2.51
N GLY A 23 0.81 -5.15 -1.67
CA GLY A 23 -0.28 -5.95 -1.12
C GLY A 23 -0.94 -5.30 0.10
N ALA A 24 -2.08 -5.85 0.48
CA ALA A 24 -2.82 -5.50 1.71
C ALA A 24 -1.95 -5.43 2.96
N ALA A 25 -1.10 -6.46 3.12
CA ALA A 25 -0.27 -6.65 4.28
C ALA A 25 0.80 -5.55 4.39
N GLU A 26 1.28 -5.04 3.26
CA GLU A 26 2.33 -4.03 3.18
C GLU A 26 1.79 -2.63 3.48
N ILE A 27 0.61 -2.30 2.94
CA ILE A 27 -0.14 -1.09 3.31
C ILE A 27 -0.40 -1.07 4.81
N ARG A 28 -0.93 -2.17 5.35
CA ARG A 28 -1.21 -2.31 6.79
C ARG A 28 0.05 -2.14 7.63
N HIS A 29 1.17 -2.71 7.18
CA HIS A 29 2.45 -2.61 7.88
C HIS A 29 2.93 -1.17 7.97
N ILE A 30 2.89 -0.42 6.86
CA ILE A 30 3.34 0.97 6.85
C ILE A 30 2.45 1.88 7.68
N LEU A 31 1.14 1.69 7.65
CA LEU A 31 0.21 2.53 8.39
C LEU A 31 0.39 2.37 9.90
N ILE A 32 0.60 1.12 10.35
CA ILE A 32 0.98 0.84 11.74
C ILE A 32 2.33 1.48 12.08
N CYS A 33 3.33 1.39 11.19
CA CYS A 33 4.64 2.03 11.39
C CYS A 33 4.58 3.56 11.42
N MET A 34 3.65 4.19 10.69
CA MET A 34 3.41 5.62 10.74
C MET A 34 2.65 6.06 12.02
N GLY A 35 2.21 5.09 12.84
CA GLY A 35 1.46 5.35 14.07
C GLY A 35 -0.01 5.63 13.84
N GLU A 36 -0.50 5.41 12.62
CA GLU A 36 -1.93 5.47 12.31
C GLU A 36 -2.58 4.13 12.69
N LEU A 37 -3.64 4.22 13.48
CA LEU A 37 -4.49 3.08 13.79
C LEU A 37 -5.53 2.95 12.68
N ILE A 38 -5.14 2.33 11.57
CA ILE A 38 -6.07 1.96 10.51
C ILE A 38 -6.76 0.63 10.89
N THR A 39 -8.06 0.51 10.62
CA THR A 39 -8.77 -0.76 10.84
C THR A 39 -8.62 -1.68 9.62
N ASP A 40 -8.91 -2.97 9.81
CA ASP A 40 -8.88 -3.93 8.71
C ASP A 40 -9.88 -3.54 7.61
N GLU A 41 -11.03 -2.97 7.97
CA GLU A 41 -12.03 -2.49 7.01
C GLU A 41 -11.54 -1.31 6.17
N GLU A 42 -10.74 -0.42 6.75
CA GLU A 42 -10.17 0.73 6.03
C GLU A 42 -9.06 0.28 5.07
N VAL A 43 -8.25 -0.69 5.46
CA VAL A 43 -7.25 -1.31 4.58
C VAL A 43 -7.93 -2.04 3.42
N ASP A 44 -8.97 -2.83 3.69
CA ASP A 44 -9.75 -3.52 2.66
C ASP A 44 -10.42 -2.52 1.70
N ALA A 45 -10.94 -1.40 2.23
CA ALA A 45 -11.51 -0.33 1.40
C ALA A 45 -10.45 0.37 0.54
N MET A 46 -9.24 0.58 1.07
CA MET A 46 -8.13 1.16 0.29
C MET A 46 -7.75 0.25 -0.86
N ILE A 47 -7.58 -1.06 -0.61
CA ILE A 47 -7.22 -2.03 -1.65
C ILE A 47 -8.33 -2.13 -2.68
N ALA A 48 -9.59 -2.27 -2.26
CA ALA A 48 -10.72 -2.37 -3.17
C ALA A 48 -10.90 -1.14 -4.09
N LEU A 49 -10.34 0.02 -3.72
CA LEU A 49 -10.34 1.21 -4.56
C LEU A 49 -9.24 1.21 -5.64
N VAL A 50 -8.16 0.45 -5.44
CA VAL A 50 -7.01 0.40 -6.36
C VAL A 50 -6.84 -0.94 -7.07
N ASP A 51 -7.44 -2.00 -6.52
CA ASP A 51 -7.50 -3.35 -7.06
C ASP A 51 -8.54 -3.42 -8.19
N PHE A 52 -8.12 -3.02 -9.39
CA PHE A 52 -8.98 -2.99 -10.58
C PHE A 52 -9.15 -4.36 -11.25
N ASP A 53 -8.25 -5.31 -11.00
CA ASP A 53 -8.25 -6.64 -11.60
C ASP A 53 -8.69 -7.76 -10.63
N GLY A 54 -8.87 -7.43 -9.35
CA GLY A 54 -9.42 -8.30 -8.32
C GLY A 54 -8.43 -9.32 -7.79
N ASP A 55 -7.12 -9.03 -7.89
CA ASP A 55 -6.06 -9.94 -7.46
C ASP A 55 -5.62 -9.71 -6.00
N GLY A 56 -6.16 -8.68 -5.36
CA GLY A 56 -5.89 -8.30 -3.98
C GLY A 56 -4.54 -7.59 -3.78
N GLN A 57 -3.94 -7.09 -4.86
CA GLN A 57 -2.68 -6.35 -4.90
C GLN A 57 -2.86 -5.03 -5.68
N VAL A 58 -1.92 -4.10 -5.50
CA VAL A 58 -1.92 -2.75 -6.08
C VAL A 58 -0.64 -2.49 -6.86
#